data_AF-A0A816VI69-F1
#
_entry.id   AF-A0A816VI69-F1
#
_cell.length_a   1.000
_cell.length_b   1.000
_cell.length_c   1.000
_cell.angle_alpha   90.00
_cell.angle_beta   90.00
_cell.angle_gamma   90.00
#
_symmetry.space_group_name_H-M   'P 1'
#
loop_
_entity.id
_entity.type
_entity.pdbx_description
1 polymer ?
#
loop_
_entity_poly.entity_id
_entity_poly.type
_entity_poly.pdbx_seq_one_letter_code
_entity_poly.pdbx_strand_id
1 'polypeptide(L)'
;MTEILNNTKATPVVIKKYFDNTSGLSTQPTSLNELIELLYQAFATNEVNIDYISTIMNNYKPTMGEWKPYIKFQSDRYTRNLVDAGNGKFNLIILCWAESQGSSIHNHADAHCFLKCLQGTLIETKYAWPTIDEEKPMHILQRTEVHEGEVAYINDSIEKPMHILQRTEVHEGEVAYINDSIGLHRIENPSHTETAVTLHLYIPPYDHCNIFDERTSRSNEAKVTFYSIGGRLITNE
;
A
#
# COMPACT_ATOMS: atom_id res chain seq x y z
N MET A 1 -4.21 -15.13 -18.75
CA MET A 1 -4.71 -13.89 -18.08
C MET A 1 -5.52 -14.26 -16.84
N THR A 2 -6.42 -15.25 -16.93
CA THR A 2 -7.19 -15.81 -15.81
C THR A 2 -6.34 -16.51 -14.73
N GLU A 3 -5.24 -17.19 -15.09
CA GLU A 3 -4.34 -17.82 -14.10
C GLU A 3 -3.59 -16.83 -13.21
N ILE A 4 -3.24 -15.63 -13.71
CA ILE A 4 -2.54 -14.59 -12.93
C ILE A 4 -3.48 -14.00 -11.87
N LEU A 5 -4.78 -13.93 -12.17
CA LEU A 5 -5.82 -13.48 -11.25
C LEU A 5 -6.27 -14.57 -10.27
N ASN A 6 -6.04 -15.85 -10.58
CA ASN A 6 -6.50 -17.00 -9.79
C ASN A 6 -5.42 -17.59 -8.87
N ASN A 7 -4.17 -17.15 -8.95
CA ASN A 7 -3.12 -17.55 -8.02
C ASN A 7 -3.11 -16.64 -6.78
N THR A 8 -4.25 -16.55 -6.11
CA THR A 8 -4.51 -15.67 -4.94
C THR A 8 -4.09 -16.28 -3.61
N LYS A 9 -3.52 -17.49 -3.59
CA LYS A 9 -2.97 -18.04 -2.36
C LYS A 9 -1.56 -17.51 -2.15
N ALA A 10 -1.49 -16.39 -1.41
CA ALA A 10 -0.27 -15.91 -0.79
C ALA A 10 0.48 -17.11 -0.18
N THR A 11 1.71 -17.31 -0.64
CA THR A 11 2.60 -18.29 -0.02
C THR A 11 3.11 -17.68 1.28
N PRO A 12 3.08 -18.39 2.42
CA PRO A 12 3.61 -17.87 3.67
C PRO A 12 5.08 -17.44 3.53
N VAL A 13 5.37 -16.21 3.93
CA VAL A 13 6.73 -15.65 3.96
C VAL A 13 7.08 -15.32 5.41
N VAL A 14 8.28 -15.70 5.82
CA VAL A 14 8.87 -15.35 7.12
C VAL A 14 9.92 -14.27 6.89
N ILE A 15 9.60 -13.05 7.31
CA ILE A 15 10.52 -11.92 7.23
C ILE A 15 11.57 -12.02 8.33
N LYS A 16 12.85 -11.94 7.94
CA LYS A 16 14.00 -11.92 8.85
C LYS A 16 14.86 -10.68 8.62
N LYS A 17 15.37 -10.11 9.71
CA LYS A 17 16.41 -9.07 9.72
C LYS A 17 17.75 -9.69 10.09
N TYR A 18 18.85 -9.11 9.60
CA TYR A 18 20.21 -9.60 9.85
C TYR A 18 20.39 -11.10 9.50
N PHE A 19 19.68 -11.56 8.48
CA PHE A 19 19.67 -12.94 8.02
C PHE A 19 20.26 -13.00 6.61
N ASP A 20 21.31 -13.80 6.41
CA ASP A 20 22.01 -13.83 5.12
C ASP A 20 21.65 -15.07 4.30
N ASN A 21 20.52 -15.01 3.60
CA ASN A 21 20.19 -15.94 2.51
C ASN A 21 20.39 -15.34 1.11
N THR A 22 20.98 -14.15 1.06
CA THR A 22 21.19 -13.35 -0.15
C THR A 22 22.68 -13.15 -0.45
N SER A 23 23.53 -13.96 0.19
CA SER A 23 24.97 -13.92 0.05
C SER A 23 25.37 -14.20 -1.40
N GLY A 24 26.18 -13.30 -1.98
CA GLY A 24 26.62 -13.39 -3.37
C GLY A 24 25.65 -12.82 -4.41
N LEU A 25 24.46 -12.35 -4.00
CA LEU A 25 23.56 -11.63 -4.90
C LEU A 25 24.00 -10.18 -5.08
N SER A 26 23.82 -9.63 -6.28
CA SER A 26 24.05 -8.19 -6.53
C SER A 26 23.10 -7.35 -5.66
N THR A 27 23.57 -6.19 -5.21
CA THR A 27 22.74 -5.19 -4.53
C THR A 27 22.41 -4.00 -5.41
N GLN A 28 22.82 -4.01 -6.69
CA GLN A 28 22.79 -2.87 -7.61
C GLN A 28 22.04 -3.24 -8.89
N PRO A 29 20.70 -3.40 -8.86
CA PRO A 29 19.94 -3.66 -10.06
C PRO A 29 20.09 -2.51 -11.07
N THR A 30 20.53 -2.84 -12.28
CA THR A 30 20.79 -1.89 -13.37
C THR A 30 19.59 -1.69 -14.29
N SER A 31 18.55 -2.52 -14.16
CA SER A 31 17.29 -2.41 -14.89
C SER A 31 16.10 -2.96 -14.10
N LEU A 32 14.88 -2.63 -14.52
CA LEU A 32 13.66 -3.22 -13.94
C LEU A 32 13.65 -4.75 -14.02
N ASN A 33 14.14 -5.33 -15.12
CA ASN A 33 14.21 -6.79 -15.27
C ASN A 33 15.20 -7.41 -14.28
N GLU A 34 16.39 -6.79 -14.11
CA GLU A 34 17.36 -7.27 -13.12
C GLU A 34 16.83 -7.13 -11.69
N LEU A 35 16.10 -6.04 -11.37
CA LEU A 35 15.41 -5.92 -10.08
C LEU A 35 14.45 -7.09 -9.86
N ILE A 36 13.64 -7.43 -10.87
CA ILE A 36 12.71 -8.56 -10.80
C ILE A 36 13.47 -9.88 -10.58
N GLU A 37 14.55 -10.12 -11.32
CA GLU A 37 15.39 -11.33 -11.16
C GLU A 37 15.98 -11.46 -9.75
N LEU A 38 16.51 -10.36 -9.19
CA LEU A 38 17.03 -10.33 -7.82
C LEU A 38 15.92 -10.56 -6.78
N LEU A 39 14.70 -10.05 -7.01
CA LEU A 39 13.54 -10.36 -6.18
C LEU A 39 13.24 -11.87 -6.24
N TYR A 40 13.15 -12.48 -7.42
CA TYR A 40 12.93 -13.93 -7.53
C TYR A 40 13.98 -14.75 -6.77
N GLN A 41 15.25 -14.33 -6.80
CA GLN A 41 16.33 -14.97 -6.04
C GLN A 41 16.17 -14.78 -4.52
N ALA A 42 15.86 -13.56 -4.06
CA ALA A 42 15.62 -13.28 -2.65
C ALA A 42 14.40 -14.03 -2.09
N PHE A 43 13.39 -14.26 -2.93
CA PHE A 43 12.17 -15.01 -2.63
C PHE A 43 12.26 -16.49 -3.04
N ALA A 44 13.45 -17.03 -3.29
CA ALA A 44 13.62 -18.46 -3.64
C ALA A 44 13.18 -19.37 -2.49
N THR A 45 13.38 -18.95 -1.24
CA THR A 45 12.89 -19.64 -0.03
C THR A 45 11.73 -18.89 0.61
N ASN A 46 11.12 -19.44 1.65
CA ASN A 46 10.08 -18.72 2.41
C ASN A 46 10.67 -17.81 3.48
N GLU A 47 11.96 -17.88 3.75
CA GLU A 47 12.66 -16.98 4.65
C GLU A 47 13.25 -15.84 3.83
N VAL A 48 12.92 -14.60 4.16
CA VAL A 48 13.27 -13.44 3.33
C VAL A 48 14.02 -12.41 4.14
N ASN A 49 15.21 -12.05 3.66
CA ASN A 49 16.02 -10.96 4.19
C ASN A 49 15.44 -9.59 3.76
N ILE A 50 14.72 -8.94 4.66
CA ILE A 50 14.08 -7.64 4.36
C ILE A 50 15.09 -6.50 4.16
N ASP A 51 16.27 -6.61 4.78
CA ASP A 51 17.33 -5.59 4.66
C ASP A 51 17.93 -5.62 3.24
N TYR A 52 18.05 -6.82 2.65
CA TYR A 52 18.44 -6.97 1.25
C TYR A 52 17.38 -6.38 0.30
N ILE A 53 16.09 -6.67 0.53
CA ILE A 53 14.99 -6.09 -0.28
C ILE A 53 15.02 -4.57 -0.23
N SER A 54 15.16 -4.01 0.98
CA SER A 54 15.30 -2.55 1.17
C SER A 54 16.50 -2.01 0.37
N THR A 55 17.64 -2.71 0.41
CA THR A 55 18.85 -2.30 -0.28
C THR A 55 18.67 -2.25 -1.80
N ILE A 56 18.12 -3.31 -2.42
CA ILE A 56 17.94 -3.35 -3.88
C ILE A 56 16.88 -2.36 -4.36
N MET A 57 15.81 -2.13 -3.59
CA MET A 57 14.79 -1.13 -3.91
C MET A 57 15.34 0.30 -3.85
N ASN A 58 16.21 0.58 -2.88
CA ASN A 58 16.90 1.88 -2.79
C ASN A 58 17.89 2.07 -3.94
N ASN A 59 18.70 1.06 -4.22
CA ASN A 59 19.77 1.12 -5.21
C ASN A 59 19.28 1.10 -6.66
N TYR A 60 18.10 0.53 -6.93
CA TYR A 60 17.50 0.59 -8.26
C TYR A 60 17.33 2.04 -8.72
N LYS A 61 17.93 2.37 -9.87
CA LYS A 61 17.82 3.68 -10.52
C LYS A 61 16.91 3.55 -11.76
N PRO A 62 15.62 3.89 -11.65
CA PRO A 62 14.67 3.68 -12.73
C PRO A 62 14.95 4.61 -13.91
N THR A 63 14.67 4.14 -15.12
CA THR A 63 14.60 4.99 -16.31
C THR A 63 13.23 4.87 -16.97
N MET A 64 12.69 5.99 -17.44
CA MET A 64 11.35 6.06 -18.07
C MET A 64 11.11 4.95 -19.11
N GLY A 65 12.13 4.61 -19.91
CA GLY A 65 12.02 3.58 -20.95
C GLY A 65 11.59 2.20 -20.42
N GLU A 66 12.02 1.84 -19.21
CA GLU A 66 11.78 0.51 -18.63
C GLU A 66 10.35 0.34 -18.13
N TRP A 67 9.79 1.39 -17.52
CA TRP A 67 8.49 1.33 -16.86
C TRP A 67 7.36 1.99 -17.66
N LYS A 68 7.67 2.71 -18.73
CA LYS A 68 6.69 3.31 -19.66
C LYS A 68 5.57 2.35 -20.12
N PRO A 69 5.82 1.06 -20.42
CA PRO A 69 4.74 0.14 -20.84
C PRO A 69 3.60 0.00 -19.81
N TYR A 70 3.90 0.18 -18.52
CA TYR A 70 2.98 0.00 -17.40
C TYR A 70 2.26 1.29 -17.00
N ILE A 71 2.62 2.43 -17.58
CA ILE A 71 1.98 3.72 -17.29
C ILE A 71 0.62 3.78 -17.95
N LYS A 72 -0.43 3.76 -17.12
CA LYS A 72 -1.83 3.84 -17.53
C LYS A 72 -2.58 4.75 -16.57
N PHE A 73 -2.68 6.03 -16.87
CA PHE A 73 -3.46 6.96 -16.03
C PHE A 73 -4.97 6.80 -16.24
N GLN A 74 -5.73 7.23 -15.24
CA GLN A 74 -7.16 7.45 -15.32
C GLN A 74 -7.49 8.76 -14.58
N SER A 75 -8.46 9.52 -15.07
CA SER A 75 -8.73 10.88 -14.57
C SER A 75 -9.44 10.92 -13.21
N ASP A 76 -10.29 9.93 -12.92
CA ASP A 76 -11.14 9.89 -11.72
C ASP A 76 -10.49 9.19 -10.51
N ARG A 77 -9.41 8.43 -10.72
CA ARG A 77 -8.69 7.69 -9.67
C ARG A 77 -7.28 7.35 -10.09
N TYR A 78 -6.41 7.13 -9.11
CA TYR A 78 -5.10 6.52 -9.36
C TYR A 78 -5.30 5.07 -9.84
N THR A 79 -4.35 4.55 -10.60
CA THR A 79 -4.43 3.20 -11.16
C THR A 79 -3.36 2.28 -10.59
N ARG A 80 -3.66 0.99 -10.53
CA ARG A 80 -2.72 -0.07 -10.10
C ARG A 80 -2.39 -0.95 -11.30
N ASN A 81 -1.14 -0.97 -11.73
CA ASN A 81 -0.69 -1.64 -12.95
C ASN A 81 0.28 -2.74 -12.56
N LEU A 82 -0.17 -4.00 -12.61
CA LEU A 82 0.64 -5.14 -12.21
C LEU A 82 1.80 -5.32 -13.21
N VAL A 83 3.02 -5.24 -12.69
CA VAL A 83 4.26 -5.46 -13.45
C VAL A 83 4.61 -6.94 -13.43
N ASP A 84 4.71 -7.52 -12.23
CA ASP A 84 5.06 -8.91 -12.02
C ASP A 84 4.30 -9.47 -10.80
N ALA A 85 3.74 -10.68 -10.94
CA ALA A 85 2.97 -11.35 -9.88
C ALA A 85 3.84 -12.18 -8.91
N GLY A 86 5.16 -12.14 -9.11
CA GLY A 86 6.14 -12.90 -8.38
C GLY A 86 5.92 -14.42 -8.47
N ASN A 87 6.53 -15.13 -7.53
CA ASN A 87 6.38 -16.56 -7.32
C ASN A 87 5.30 -16.89 -6.27
N GLY A 88 4.26 -16.05 -6.15
CA GLY A 88 3.22 -16.15 -5.12
C GLY A 88 3.63 -15.59 -3.75
N LYS A 89 4.83 -14.99 -3.65
CA LYS A 89 5.38 -14.39 -2.40
C LYS A 89 5.49 -12.88 -2.43
N PHE A 90 5.38 -12.26 -3.61
CA PHE A 90 5.36 -10.81 -3.73
C PHE A 90 4.58 -10.37 -4.97
N ASN A 91 4.07 -9.14 -4.96
CA ASN A 91 3.55 -8.46 -6.15
C ASN A 91 4.38 -7.19 -6.38
N LEU A 92 4.82 -6.98 -7.62
CA LEU A 92 5.44 -5.74 -8.07
C LEU A 92 4.47 -4.97 -8.96
N ILE A 93 4.11 -3.75 -8.56
CA ILE A 93 3.02 -2.98 -9.18
C ILE A 93 3.49 -1.54 -9.38
N ILE A 94 3.11 -0.93 -10.49
CA ILE A 94 3.24 0.51 -10.71
C ILE A 94 1.91 1.20 -10.43
N LEU A 95 1.93 2.21 -9.56
CA LEU A 95 0.80 3.09 -9.34
C LEU A 95 1.00 4.40 -10.11
N CYS A 96 -0.05 4.84 -10.82
CA CYS A 96 -0.06 6.08 -11.57
C CYS A 96 -1.05 7.05 -10.93
N TRP A 97 -0.55 8.21 -10.49
CA TRP A 97 -1.31 9.24 -9.79
C TRP A 97 -1.44 10.46 -10.69
N ALA A 98 -2.65 10.72 -11.20
CA ALA A 98 -2.92 11.98 -11.89
C ALA A 98 -2.84 13.15 -10.90
N GLU A 99 -3.01 14.37 -11.40
CA GLU A 99 -2.94 15.58 -10.61
C GLU A 99 -3.93 15.51 -9.43
N SER A 100 -3.46 15.86 -8.24
CA SER A 100 -4.28 15.95 -7.01
C SER A 100 -4.93 14.64 -6.55
N GLN A 101 -4.57 13.50 -7.14
CA GLN A 101 -5.12 12.22 -6.73
C GLN A 101 -4.45 11.71 -5.45
N GLY A 102 -5.22 11.02 -4.63
CA GLY A 102 -4.72 10.37 -3.42
C GLY A 102 -5.48 9.09 -3.11
N SER A 103 -4.89 8.27 -2.26
CA SER A 103 -5.55 7.08 -1.73
C SER A 103 -6.48 7.43 -0.56
N SER A 104 -7.37 6.51 -0.21
CA SER A 104 -7.94 6.47 1.14
C SER A 104 -6.83 6.19 2.18
N ILE A 105 -7.13 6.42 3.45
CA ILE A 105 -6.31 5.88 4.55
C ILE A 105 -6.52 4.37 4.53
N HIS A 106 -5.44 3.57 4.52
CA HIS A 106 -5.55 2.11 4.42
C HIS A 106 -4.44 1.36 5.15
N ASN A 107 -4.71 0.09 5.42
CA ASN A 107 -3.72 -0.89 5.89
C ASN A 107 -3.18 -1.74 4.73
N HIS A 108 -2.33 -2.72 5.06
CA HIS A 108 -1.64 -3.60 4.13
C HIS A 108 -1.95 -5.09 4.35
N ALA A 109 -2.98 -5.43 5.13
CA ALA A 109 -3.41 -6.81 5.39
C ALA A 109 -2.25 -7.72 5.85
N ASP A 110 -1.52 -7.26 6.87
CA ASP A 110 -0.31 -7.91 7.41
C ASP A 110 0.86 -8.05 6.42
N ALA A 111 0.77 -7.44 5.23
CA ALA A 111 1.86 -7.40 4.27
C ALA A 111 2.85 -6.25 4.57
N HIS A 112 4.06 -6.45 4.06
CA HIS A 112 5.09 -5.44 3.96
C HIS A 112 4.95 -4.69 2.63
N CYS A 113 5.12 -3.37 2.66
CA CYS A 113 5.07 -2.52 1.48
C CYS A 113 6.33 -1.67 1.38
N PHE A 114 7.03 -1.79 0.26
CA PHE A 114 7.99 -0.79 -0.20
C PHE A 114 7.36 0.04 -1.30
N LEU A 115 7.52 1.36 -1.22
CA LEU A 115 7.09 2.33 -2.22
C LEU A 115 8.33 3.10 -2.68
N LYS A 116 8.70 3.00 -3.96
CA LYS A 116 9.72 3.86 -4.57
C LYS A 116 9.05 4.91 -5.45
N CYS A 117 9.37 6.19 -5.26
CA CYS A 117 8.92 7.23 -6.17
C CYS A 117 9.73 7.17 -7.48
N LEU A 118 9.06 6.96 -8.61
CA LEU A 118 9.68 6.89 -9.94
C LEU A 118 9.63 8.22 -10.69
N GLN A 119 8.62 9.04 -10.43
CA GLN A 119 8.42 10.34 -11.06
C GLN A 119 7.58 11.23 -10.13
N GLY A 120 7.96 12.50 -10.05
CA GLY A 120 7.22 13.52 -9.30
C GLY A 120 7.53 13.50 -7.80
N THR A 121 6.60 14.00 -7.00
CA THR A 121 6.69 14.03 -5.54
C THR A 121 5.37 13.55 -4.98
N LEU A 122 5.41 12.73 -3.93
CA LEU A 122 4.22 12.27 -3.21
C LEU A 122 4.27 12.78 -1.77
N ILE A 123 3.11 12.80 -1.11
CA ILE A 123 3.00 12.98 0.32
C ILE A 123 2.52 11.66 0.92
N GLU A 124 3.31 11.08 1.83
CA GLU A 124 2.88 10.00 2.71
C GLU A 124 2.43 10.59 4.05
N THR A 125 1.18 10.33 4.42
CA THR A 125 0.67 10.61 5.77
C THR A 125 0.42 9.29 6.49
N LYS A 126 1.14 9.03 7.58
CA LYS A 126 0.98 7.86 8.44
C LYS A 126 0.01 8.17 9.58
N TYR A 127 -0.83 7.21 9.92
CA TYR A 127 -1.83 7.31 10.98
C TYR A 127 -1.67 6.17 11.98
N ALA A 128 -2.01 6.46 13.24
CA ALA A 128 -2.17 5.43 14.24
C ALA A 128 -3.40 4.57 13.91
N TRP A 129 -3.37 3.32 14.33
CA TRP A 129 -4.57 2.51 14.35
C TRP A 129 -5.63 3.15 15.27
N PRO A 130 -6.93 3.10 14.90
CA PRO A 130 -7.99 3.51 15.80
C PRO A 130 -7.89 2.76 17.12
N THR A 131 -7.81 3.48 18.23
CA THR A 131 -7.97 2.85 19.54
C THR A 131 -9.45 2.54 19.69
N ILE A 132 -9.79 1.25 19.72
CA ILE A 132 -11.01 0.83 20.41
C ILE A 132 -10.71 1.17 21.87
N ASP A 133 -11.44 2.13 22.46
CA ASP A 133 -11.30 2.37 23.90
C ASP A 133 -11.45 1.00 24.57
N GLU A 134 -10.39 0.53 25.26
CA GLU A 134 -10.42 -0.71 26.04
C GLU A 134 -11.76 -0.76 26.78
N GLU A 135 -12.43 -1.92 26.83
CA GLU A 135 -13.72 -2.10 27.49
C GLU A 135 -13.68 -1.57 28.92
N LYS A 136 -13.90 -0.27 29.08
CA LYS A 136 -14.15 0.36 30.37
C LYS A 136 -15.52 -0.14 30.79
N PRO A 137 -15.72 -0.48 32.07
CA PRO A 137 -17.04 -0.81 32.56
C PRO A 137 -18.04 0.25 32.08
N MET A 138 -19.20 -0.22 31.60
CA MET A 138 -20.28 0.63 31.11
C MET A 138 -20.47 1.84 32.02
N HIS A 139 -20.20 3.02 31.49
CA HIS A 139 -20.45 4.29 32.17
C HIS A 139 -21.58 5.01 31.43
N ILE A 140 -22.52 5.56 32.18
CA ILE A 140 -23.62 6.33 31.60
C ILE A 140 -23.02 7.58 30.96
N LEU A 141 -22.97 7.61 29.61
CA LEU A 141 -22.49 8.76 28.85
C LEU A 141 -23.46 9.95 28.95
N GLN A 142 -24.76 9.65 28.91
CA GLN A 142 -25.82 10.63 28.99
C GLN A 142 -27.09 9.98 29.53
N ARG A 143 -27.79 10.69 30.43
CA ARG A 143 -29.15 10.34 30.84
C ARG A 143 -30.07 11.47 30.36
N THR A 144 -31.01 11.15 29.49
CA THR A 144 -32.01 12.11 29.02
C THR A 144 -33.37 11.59 29.40
N GLU A 145 -34.10 12.37 30.19
CA GLU A 145 -35.52 12.14 30.44
C GLU A 145 -36.29 12.65 29.23
N VAL A 146 -37.09 11.77 28.63
CA VAL A 146 -37.85 12.03 27.40
C VAL A 146 -39.32 12.02 27.77
N HIS A 147 -40.05 13.08 27.45
CA HIS A 147 -41.47 13.20 27.74
C HIS A 147 -42.32 12.74 26.54
N GLU A 148 -43.61 12.48 26.78
CA GLU A 148 -44.55 12.05 25.75
C GLU A 148 -44.59 13.07 24.59
N GLY A 149 -44.24 12.63 23.38
CA GLY A 149 -44.17 13.47 22.18
C GLY A 149 -42.77 13.99 21.82
N GLU A 150 -41.75 13.76 22.65
CA GLU A 150 -40.36 14.13 22.37
C GLU A 150 -39.58 13.01 21.67
N VAL A 151 -38.63 13.39 20.81
CA VAL A 151 -37.72 12.47 20.11
C VAL A 151 -36.33 12.60 20.72
N ALA A 152 -35.81 11.53 21.29
CA ALA A 152 -34.42 11.46 21.75
C ALA A 152 -33.50 10.99 20.61
N TYR A 153 -32.39 11.72 20.41
CA TYR A 153 -31.32 11.31 19.50
C TYR A 153 -30.26 10.55 20.30
N ILE A 154 -30.09 9.26 20.01
CA ILE A 154 -29.04 8.43 20.60
C ILE A 154 -27.87 8.43 19.61
N ASN A 155 -26.76 9.09 19.97
CA ASN A 155 -25.50 8.95 19.24
C ASN A 155 -24.56 8.05 20.06
N ASP A 156 -24.60 6.75 19.78
CA ASP A 156 -23.81 5.71 20.47
C ASP A 156 -22.32 5.71 20.07
N SER A 157 -21.91 6.58 19.15
CA SER A 157 -20.56 6.58 18.60
C SER A 157 -19.86 7.88 18.97
N ILE A 158 -18.92 7.82 19.93
CA ILE A 158 -17.87 8.84 20.02
C ILE A 158 -16.93 8.59 18.84
N GLU A 159 -17.36 9.01 17.65
CA GLU A 159 -16.52 9.05 16.46
C GLU A 159 -15.31 9.93 16.76
N LYS A 160 -14.11 9.36 16.66
CA LYS A 160 -12.86 10.10 16.81
C LYS A 160 -12.19 10.20 15.45
N PRO A 161 -11.55 11.33 15.13
CA PRO A 161 -10.76 11.44 13.92
C PRO A 161 -9.49 10.58 14.02
N MET A 162 -9.01 10.14 12.86
CA MET A 162 -7.74 9.42 12.73
C MET A 162 -6.58 10.29 13.22
N HIS A 163 -5.68 9.71 14.02
CA HIS A 163 -4.53 10.43 14.57
C HIS A 163 -3.33 10.32 13.62
N ILE A 164 -2.89 11.46 13.07
CA ILE A 164 -1.68 11.53 12.22
C ILE A 164 -0.44 11.32 13.09
N LEU A 165 0.39 10.36 12.71
CA LEU A 165 1.70 10.11 13.31
C LEU A 165 2.80 10.92 12.62
N GLN A 166 2.76 10.96 11.29
CA GLN A 166 3.82 11.57 10.49
C GLN A 166 3.28 11.98 9.12
N ARG A 167 3.83 13.07 8.57
CA ARG A 167 3.63 13.48 7.18
C ARG A 167 5.01 13.73 6.56
N THR A 168 5.27 13.10 5.42
CA THR A 168 6.58 13.11 4.77
C THR A 168 6.40 13.28 3.26
N GLU A 169 7.23 14.11 2.64
CA GLU A 169 7.34 14.15 1.18
C GLU A 169 8.27 13.03 0.71
N VAL A 170 7.87 12.32 -0.34
CA VAL A 170 8.65 11.25 -0.98
C VAL A 170 8.98 11.73 -2.38
N HIS A 171 10.24 12.10 -2.60
CA HIS A 171 10.74 12.64 -3.84
C HIS A 171 11.21 11.53 -4.80
N GLU A 172 11.34 11.87 -6.08
CA GLU A 172 11.85 10.96 -7.10
C GLU A 172 13.15 10.25 -6.67
N GLY A 173 13.15 8.93 -6.79
CA GLY A 173 14.26 8.05 -6.40
C GLY A 173 14.19 7.56 -4.95
N GLU A 174 13.45 8.22 -4.07
CA GLU A 174 13.33 7.84 -2.65
C GLU A 174 12.43 6.62 -2.45
N VAL A 175 12.67 5.90 -1.35
CA VAL A 175 11.90 4.71 -0.95
C VAL A 175 11.29 4.93 0.43
N ALA A 176 9.98 4.73 0.53
CA ALA A 176 9.25 4.61 1.77
C ALA A 176 8.95 3.13 2.08
N TYR A 177 8.83 2.81 3.37
CA TYR A 177 8.49 1.49 3.87
C TYR A 177 7.39 1.58 4.93
N ILE A 178 6.44 0.64 4.87
CA ILE A 178 5.37 0.50 5.85
C ILE A 178 4.92 -0.96 5.96
N ASN A 179 4.39 -1.32 7.12
CA ASN A 179 3.57 -2.50 7.35
C ASN A 179 2.56 -2.17 8.48
N ASP A 180 1.63 -3.08 8.74
CA ASP A 180 0.55 -2.85 9.72
C ASP A 180 1.06 -2.62 11.15
N SER A 181 2.27 -3.09 11.51
CA SER A 181 2.88 -2.79 12.81
C SER A 181 3.38 -1.34 12.97
N ILE A 182 3.63 -0.64 11.86
CA ILE A 182 4.03 0.78 11.86
C ILE A 182 2.78 1.67 11.93
N GLY A 183 1.72 1.31 11.21
CA GLY A 183 0.46 2.05 11.18
C GLY A 183 -0.23 1.96 9.83
N LEU A 184 -1.19 2.85 9.65
CA LEU A 184 -1.95 3.04 8.41
C LEU A 184 -1.33 4.18 7.61
N HIS A 185 -1.63 4.30 6.32
CA HIS A 185 -1.21 5.49 5.58
C HIS A 185 -2.16 5.95 4.48
N ARG A 186 -1.94 7.18 4.04
CA ARG A 186 -2.49 7.79 2.83
C ARG A 186 -1.32 8.28 1.97
N ILE A 187 -1.38 8.01 0.67
CA ILE A 187 -0.42 8.52 -0.32
C ILE A 187 -1.17 9.47 -1.26
N GLU A 188 -0.59 10.65 -1.49
CA GLU A 188 -1.21 11.71 -2.29
C GLU A 188 -0.19 12.27 -3.28
N ASN A 189 -0.62 12.53 -4.51
CA ASN A 189 0.08 13.43 -5.42
C ASN A 189 -0.38 14.86 -5.09
N PRO A 190 0.44 15.70 -4.43
CA PRO A 190 0.05 17.05 -4.05
C PRO A 190 0.03 18.01 -5.25
N SER A 191 0.58 17.61 -6.41
CA SER A 191 0.68 18.49 -7.56
C SER A 191 -0.66 18.68 -8.26
N HIS A 192 -0.94 19.92 -8.64
CA HIS A 192 -2.10 20.28 -9.46
C HIS A 192 -1.79 20.32 -10.96
N THR A 193 -0.52 20.14 -11.34
CA THR A 193 -0.06 20.29 -12.74
C THR A 193 0.80 19.14 -13.24
N GLU A 194 1.30 18.31 -12.33
CA GLU A 194 2.22 17.22 -12.65
C GLU A 194 1.66 15.88 -12.16
N THR A 195 1.91 14.84 -12.95
CA THR A 195 1.61 13.47 -12.57
C THR A 195 2.73 12.87 -11.73
N ALA A 196 2.38 11.89 -10.91
CA ALA A 196 3.36 11.11 -10.15
C ALA A 196 3.24 9.62 -10.44
N VAL A 197 4.34 8.89 -10.27
CA VAL A 197 4.43 7.45 -10.52
C VAL A 197 5.22 6.80 -9.40
N THR A 198 4.71 5.69 -8.87
CA THR A 198 5.38 4.93 -7.81
C THR A 198 5.49 3.45 -8.17
N LEU A 199 6.57 2.81 -7.74
CA LEU A 199 6.77 1.36 -7.79
C LEU A 199 6.50 0.79 -6.40
N HIS A 200 5.57 -0.15 -6.31
CA HIS A 200 5.17 -0.81 -5.08
C HIS A 200 5.57 -2.28 -5.10
N LEU A 201 6.17 -2.74 -4.01
CA LEU A 201 6.44 -4.15 -3.74
C LEU A 201 5.67 -4.56 -2.49
N TYR A 202 4.68 -5.46 -2.65
CA TYR A 202 3.90 -6.02 -1.55
C TYR A 202 4.33 -7.45 -1.24
N ILE A 203 4.53 -7.77 0.04
CA ILE A 203 5.06 -9.05 0.52
C ILE A 203 4.32 -9.49 1.81
N PRO A 204 3.51 -10.56 1.81
CA PRO A 204 3.03 -11.28 0.64
C PRO A 204 2.02 -10.45 -0.20
N PRO A 205 1.58 -10.95 -1.37
CA PRO A 205 0.44 -10.39 -2.10
C PRO A 205 -0.85 -10.46 -1.28
N TYR A 206 -1.73 -9.49 -1.48
CA TYR A 206 -3.09 -9.48 -0.94
C TYR A 206 -4.05 -8.86 -1.96
N ASP A 207 -5.32 -9.20 -1.86
CA ASP A 207 -6.40 -8.71 -2.74
C ASP A 207 -7.49 -7.94 -1.99
N HIS A 208 -7.40 -7.84 -0.67
CA HIS A 208 -8.30 -7.04 0.18
C HIS A 208 -7.49 -6.25 1.21
N CYS A 209 -7.94 -5.04 1.52
CA CYS A 209 -7.45 -4.25 2.64
C CYS A 209 -8.61 -3.46 3.26
N ASN A 210 -8.38 -2.92 4.46
CA ASN A 210 -9.31 -1.99 5.09
C ASN A 210 -8.97 -0.56 4.70
N ILE A 211 -9.99 0.18 4.30
CA ILE A 211 -9.94 1.64 4.15
C ILE A 211 -10.62 2.30 5.35
N PHE A 212 -10.10 3.45 5.79
CA PHE A 212 -10.53 4.14 7.00
C PHE A 212 -11.02 5.55 6.66
N ASP A 213 -12.12 5.94 7.29
CA ASP A 213 -12.62 7.30 7.26
C ASP A 213 -11.83 8.18 8.24
N GLU A 214 -11.28 9.29 7.74
CA GLU A 214 -10.41 10.16 8.52
C GLU A 214 -11.12 10.86 9.68
N ARG A 215 -12.42 11.13 9.57
CA ARG A 215 -13.20 11.87 10.58
C ARG A 215 -13.70 10.96 11.70
N THR A 216 -13.98 9.70 11.38
CA THR A 216 -14.75 8.80 12.25
C THR A 216 -14.00 7.57 12.68
N SER A 217 -12.84 7.28 12.06
CA SER A 217 -12.08 6.04 12.22
C SER A 217 -12.82 4.76 11.82
N ARG A 218 -14.03 4.87 11.25
CA ARG A 218 -14.75 3.70 10.73
C ARG A 218 -13.98 3.10 9.56
N SER A 219 -13.92 1.78 9.52
CA SER A 219 -13.30 1.04 8.44
C SER A 219 -14.33 0.30 7.58
N ASN A 220 -13.96 0.10 6.31
CA ASN A 220 -14.65 -0.83 5.42
C ASN A 220 -13.60 -1.66 4.70
N GLU A 221 -13.89 -2.94 4.46
CA GLU A 221 -13.06 -3.78 3.61
C GLU A 221 -13.24 -3.36 2.14
N ALA A 222 -12.14 -3.30 1.42
CA ALA A 222 -12.07 -2.93 0.01
C ALA A 222 -11.25 -3.95 -0.77
N LYS A 223 -11.78 -4.38 -1.91
CA LYS A 223 -11.06 -5.25 -2.85
C LYS A 223 -10.06 -4.42 -3.67
N VAL A 224 -8.83 -4.90 -3.73
CA VAL A 224 -7.77 -4.34 -4.58
C VAL A 224 -7.95 -4.87 -6.00
N THR A 225 -8.05 -3.95 -6.97
CA THR A 225 -8.21 -4.28 -8.39
C THR A 225 -7.04 -3.72 -9.21
N PHE A 226 -6.65 -4.44 -10.25
CA PHE A 226 -5.67 -3.97 -11.23
C PHE A 226 -6.37 -3.30 -12.42
N TYR A 227 -5.79 -2.20 -12.90
CA TYR A 227 -6.23 -1.52 -14.12
C TYR A 227 -5.54 -2.11 -15.36
N SER A 228 -4.30 -2.56 -15.21
CA SER A 228 -3.56 -3.27 -16.26
C SER A 228 -2.69 -4.39 -15.67
N ILE A 229 -2.37 -5.38 -16.49
CA ILE A 229 -1.45 -6.48 -16.18
C ILE A 229 -0.44 -6.59 -17.33
N GLY A 230 0.85 -6.58 -17.01
CA GLY A 230 1.91 -6.72 -18.01
C GLY A 230 1.87 -5.62 -19.09
N GLY A 231 1.41 -4.42 -18.71
CA GLY A 231 1.25 -3.28 -19.62
C GLY A 231 0.00 -3.30 -20.51
N ARG A 232 -0.90 -4.28 -20.35
CA ARG A 232 -2.17 -4.39 -21.08
C ARG A 232 -3.35 -4.12 -20.17
N LEU A 233 -4.27 -3.24 -20.59
CA LEU A 233 -5.48 -2.94 -19.83
C LEU A 233 -6.31 -4.21 -19.60
N ILE A 234 -6.89 -4.32 -18.41
CA ILE A 234 -7.91 -5.34 -18.15
C ILE A 234 -9.20 -4.86 -18.80
N THR A 235 -9.66 -5.55 -19.84
CA THR A 235 -10.99 -5.35 -20.39
C THR A 235 -11.97 -6.15 -19.54
N ASN A 236 -12.98 -5.48 -18.99
CA ASN A 236 -14.14 -6.17 -18.43
C ASN A 236 -14.87 -6.86 -19.59
N GLU A 237 -14.82 -8.19 -19.67
CA GLU A 237 -15.83 -8.97 -20.38
C GLU A 237 -17.10 -9.07 -19.54
#